data_AF-A0A1E3BQD7-F1
#
_entry.id   AF-A0A1E3BQD7-F1
#
_cell.length_a   1.000
_cell.length_b   1.000
_cell.length_c   1.000
_cell.angle_alpha   90.00
_cell.angle_beta   90.00
_cell.angle_gamma   90.00
#
_symmetry.space_group_name_H-M   'P 1'
#
loop_
_entity.id
_entity.type
_entity.pdbx_description
1 polymer ?
#
loop_
_entity_poly.entity_id
_entity_poly.type
_entity_poly.pdbx_seq_one_letter_code
_entity_poly.pdbx_strand_id
1 'polypeptide(L)'
;MPKEQPTAIDKAQAREDFQRWLTSIPPRSMVVYTDGSKGKDSNAAGAGWVGYWGSCKTKIFCGHTKLPNHEVFDAEARGALFGLQTALKDPNAQHSTNLYICLDNLEAVQQLQGQPKGSSQSVFKQFQEAAQTWPFCLRTFNTQPERVQVKWVPGHSGIIGNEEADKEAKMGCQAPLGFPLPPASIAATKHAAQRVHWDLGIGLEKRPPELHLPRPALGRLLAARSGHGDFAEYHERFKHDDALLTCSCGRRKEPSHFYFCREGRKAAAHPWGQQPVADILTKKTGFTAYADWLGKSQFYTNICRRH
;
A
#
# COMPACT_ATOMS: atom_id res chain seq x y z
N MET A 1 19.04 3.85 -11.57
CA MET A 1 19.56 5.19 -11.25
C MET A 1 19.33 5.41 -9.76
N PRO A 2 20.39 5.54 -8.94
CA PRO A 2 20.25 5.79 -7.52
C PRO A 2 19.62 7.17 -7.31
N LYS A 3 18.59 7.27 -6.45
CA LYS A 3 18.04 8.55 -6.01
C LYS A 3 19.10 9.21 -5.13
N GLU A 4 19.82 10.20 -5.67
CA GLU A 4 20.68 11.07 -4.86
C GLU A 4 19.84 11.72 -3.77
N GLN A 5 20.23 11.49 -2.51
CA GLN A 5 19.66 12.23 -1.38
C GLN A 5 20.16 13.67 -1.46
N PRO A 6 19.28 14.69 -1.32
CA PRO A 6 19.69 16.08 -1.35
C PRO A 6 20.70 16.36 -0.24
N THR A 7 21.84 16.96 -0.60
CA THR A 7 22.88 17.41 0.34
C THR A 7 22.34 18.44 1.33
N ALA A 8 22.90 18.50 2.54
CA ALA A 8 22.43 19.39 3.62
C ALA A 8 22.38 20.89 3.25
N ILE A 9 23.24 21.33 2.33
CA ILE A 9 23.28 22.71 1.79
C ILE A 9 22.02 23.03 0.98
N ASP A 10 21.49 22.06 0.24
CA ASP A 10 20.29 22.21 -0.60
C ASP A 10 19.01 22.38 0.24
N LYS A 11 18.92 21.65 1.36
CA LYS A 11 17.79 21.77 2.30
C LYS A 11 17.77 23.11 3.05
N ALA A 12 18.95 23.63 3.42
CA ALA A 12 19.06 24.93 4.06
C ALA A 12 18.62 26.06 3.11
N GLN A 13 19.04 26.00 1.84
CA GLN A 13 18.60 26.96 0.84
C GLN A 13 17.09 26.87 0.58
N ALA A 14 16.57 25.64 0.41
CA ALA A 14 15.14 25.41 0.23
C ALA A 14 14.31 25.95 1.42
N ARG A 15 14.83 25.81 2.65
CA ARG A 15 14.20 26.38 3.85
C ARG A 15 14.14 27.91 3.77
N GLU A 16 15.26 28.56 3.45
CA GLU A 16 15.29 30.01 3.33
C GLU A 16 14.35 30.51 2.23
N ASP A 17 14.35 29.87 1.07
CA ASP A 17 13.48 30.25 -0.05
C ASP A 17 12.00 30.11 0.34
N PHE A 18 11.65 29.04 1.07
CA PHE A 18 10.30 28.87 1.60
C PHE A 18 9.94 29.94 2.63
N GLN A 19 10.86 30.31 3.54
CA GLN A 19 10.63 31.36 4.52
C GLN A 19 10.48 32.75 3.87
N ARG A 20 11.28 33.06 2.85
CA ARG A 20 11.12 34.28 2.05
C ARG A 20 9.76 34.29 1.35
N TRP A 21 9.36 33.16 0.75
CA TRP A 21 8.03 33.02 0.15
C TRP A 21 6.91 33.23 1.19
N LEU A 22 6.99 32.59 2.36
CA LEU A 22 6.03 32.77 3.46
C LEU A 22 5.91 34.22 3.92
N THR A 23 7.00 34.99 3.85
CA THR A 23 6.98 36.42 4.21
C THR A 23 6.38 37.27 3.10
N SER A 24 6.41 36.79 1.84
CA SER A 24 5.87 37.49 0.67
C SER A 24 4.38 37.25 0.41
N ILE A 25 3.77 36.21 1.00
CA ILE A 25 2.35 35.94 0.76
C ILE A 25 1.46 37.03 1.37
N PRO A 26 0.25 37.25 0.84
CA PRO A 26 -0.65 38.28 1.36
C PRO A 26 -0.96 38.06 2.86
N PRO A 27 -1.03 39.12 3.68
CA PRO A 27 -1.26 38.98 5.13
C PRO A 27 -2.55 38.26 5.49
N ARG A 28 -3.59 38.33 4.66
CA ARG A 28 -4.89 37.66 4.86
C ARG A 28 -4.93 36.30 4.15
N SER A 29 -3.92 35.48 4.41
CA SER A 29 -3.80 34.14 3.83
C SER A 29 -3.83 33.06 4.89
N MET A 30 -4.43 31.93 4.54
CA MET A 30 -4.35 30.68 5.30
C MET A 30 -3.26 29.80 4.71
N VAL A 31 -2.46 29.19 5.58
CA VAL A 31 -1.44 28.21 5.20
C VAL A 31 -1.70 26.94 5.98
N VAL A 32 -1.95 25.85 5.27
CA VAL A 32 -2.17 24.53 5.85
C VAL A 32 -0.97 23.67 5.53
N TYR A 33 -0.38 23.07 6.55
CA TYR A 33 0.70 22.10 6.44
C TYR A 33 0.13 20.72 6.66
N THR A 34 0.55 19.75 5.85
CA THR A 34 0.05 18.38 5.96
C THR A 34 1.17 17.39 5.74
N ASP A 35 1.14 16.30 6.49
CA ASP A 35 2.15 15.25 6.41
C ASP A 35 1.54 13.84 6.59
N GLY A 36 2.24 12.83 6.10
CA GLY A 36 1.93 11.42 6.26
C GLY A 36 3.05 10.69 6.99
N SER A 37 2.71 9.91 8.00
CA SER A 37 3.67 9.09 8.76
C SER A 37 3.25 7.63 8.78
N LYS A 38 4.22 6.73 8.97
CA LYS A 38 3.96 5.30 9.16
C LYS A 38 4.96 4.73 10.16
N GLY A 39 4.45 4.08 11.20
CA GLY A 39 5.28 3.37 12.16
C GLY A 39 5.94 2.14 11.52
N LYS A 40 7.19 1.83 11.93
CA LYS A 40 7.99 0.73 11.35
C LYS A 40 7.28 -0.64 11.42
N ASP A 41 6.48 -0.87 12.45
CA ASP A 41 5.80 -2.15 12.70
C ASP A 41 4.26 -2.07 12.52
N SER A 42 3.77 -0.94 12.02
CA SER A 42 2.33 -0.69 11.86
C SER A 42 1.92 -0.80 10.40
N ASN A 43 0.89 -1.61 10.12
CA ASN A 43 0.23 -1.60 8.80
C ASN A 43 -0.71 -0.40 8.62
N ALA A 44 -0.79 0.49 9.61
CA ALA A 44 -1.53 1.74 9.56
C ALA A 44 -0.58 2.93 9.40
N ALA A 45 -0.89 3.79 8.44
CA ALA A 45 -0.32 5.12 8.32
C ALA A 45 -1.16 6.12 9.13
N GLY A 46 -0.58 7.27 9.44
CA GLY A 46 -1.26 8.40 10.06
C GLY A 46 -1.15 9.61 9.13
N ALA A 47 -2.25 10.33 8.97
CA ALA A 47 -2.25 11.63 8.29
C ALA A 47 -2.41 12.73 9.33
N GLY A 48 -1.63 13.81 9.19
CA GLY A 48 -1.66 14.98 10.06
C GLY A 48 -1.82 16.26 9.26
N TRP A 49 -2.52 17.24 9.84
CA TRP A 49 -2.65 18.57 9.25
C TRP A 49 -2.70 19.66 10.32
N VAL A 50 -2.15 20.82 9.98
CA VAL A 50 -2.13 22.02 10.84
C VAL A 50 -2.39 23.25 9.99
N GLY A 51 -3.31 24.10 10.43
CA GLY A 51 -3.64 25.35 9.78
C GLY A 51 -3.11 26.55 10.55
N TYR A 52 -2.60 27.53 9.81
CA TYR A 52 -2.27 28.85 10.33
C TYR A 52 -2.95 29.95 9.52
N TRP A 53 -3.26 31.05 10.19
CA TRP A 53 -3.71 32.29 9.60
C TRP A 53 -2.65 33.39 9.74
N GLY A 54 -2.61 34.32 8.81
CA GLY A 54 -1.76 35.52 8.94
C GLY A 54 -0.30 35.30 8.58
N SER A 55 0.01 34.53 7.53
CA SER A 55 1.39 34.13 7.17
C SER A 55 2.10 33.33 8.27
N CYS A 56 1.43 32.29 8.77
CA CYS A 56 1.95 31.38 9.80
C CYS A 56 2.15 31.98 11.21
N LYS A 57 1.48 33.10 11.53
CA LYS A 57 1.60 33.74 12.85
C LYS A 57 0.66 33.16 13.89
N THR A 58 -0.56 32.78 13.50
CA THR A 58 -1.57 32.28 14.42
C THR A 58 -2.00 30.89 14.01
N LYS A 59 -1.76 29.89 14.85
CA LYS A 59 -2.31 28.53 14.66
C LYS A 59 -3.83 28.59 14.85
N ILE A 60 -4.58 28.08 13.88
CA ILE A 60 -6.05 28.11 13.87
C ILE A 60 -6.67 26.74 14.13
N PHE A 61 -6.06 25.67 13.61
CA PHE A 61 -6.50 24.31 13.84
C PHE A 61 -5.35 23.31 13.69
N CYS A 62 -5.53 22.13 14.26
CA CYS A 62 -4.76 20.95 13.93
C CYS A 62 -5.66 19.71 13.98
N GLY A 63 -5.22 18.63 13.35
CA GLY A 63 -5.93 17.37 13.37
C GLY A 63 -5.07 16.24 12.83
N HIS A 64 -5.47 15.04 13.18
CA HIS A 64 -4.84 13.83 12.70
C HIS A 64 -5.87 12.71 12.57
N THR A 65 -5.53 11.70 11.78
CA THR A 65 -6.36 10.51 11.64
C THR A 65 -5.53 9.27 11.33
N LYS A 66 -6.05 8.12 11.78
CA LYS A 66 -5.45 6.82 11.51
C LYS A 66 -5.99 6.24 10.22
N LEU A 67 -5.07 5.77 9.38
CA LEU A 67 -5.34 5.20 8.07
C LEU A 67 -4.84 3.75 8.04
N PRO A 68 -5.69 2.78 8.43
CA PRO A 68 -5.33 1.36 8.42
C PRO A 68 -5.14 0.88 6.99
N ASN A 69 -4.13 0.05 6.74
CA ASN A 69 -3.87 -0.54 5.42
C ASN A 69 -3.68 0.53 4.33
N HIS A 70 -2.97 1.60 4.64
CA HIS A 70 -2.60 2.67 3.72
C HIS A 70 -1.08 2.87 3.76
N GLU A 71 -0.51 3.33 2.65
CA GLU A 71 0.89 3.74 2.59
C GLU A 71 1.04 5.22 2.97
N VAL A 72 2.27 5.64 3.28
CA VAL A 72 2.58 7.04 3.62
C VAL A 72 2.08 8.00 2.55
N PHE A 73 2.26 7.64 1.27
CA PHE A 73 1.76 8.43 0.14
C PHE A 73 0.24 8.61 0.15
N ASP A 74 -0.52 7.58 0.53
CA ASP A 74 -1.97 7.71 0.66
C ASP A 74 -2.35 8.58 1.87
N ALA A 75 -1.53 8.56 2.92
CA ALA A 75 -1.73 9.38 4.10
C ALA A 75 -1.47 10.86 3.82
N GLU A 76 -0.45 11.21 3.05
CA GLU A 76 -0.22 12.58 2.60
C GLU A 76 -1.39 13.11 1.77
N ALA A 77 -1.89 12.31 0.82
CA ALA A 77 -3.04 12.70 -0.02
C ALA A 77 -4.30 12.94 0.83
N ARG A 78 -4.56 12.07 1.80
CA ARG A 78 -5.69 12.24 2.74
C ARG A 78 -5.46 13.38 3.72
N GLY A 79 -4.24 13.62 4.16
CA GLY A 79 -3.85 14.76 4.98
C GLY A 79 -4.16 16.07 4.27
N ALA A 80 -3.76 16.19 2.99
CA ALA A 80 -4.10 17.33 2.14
C ALA A 80 -5.62 17.55 2.03
N LEU A 81 -6.38 16.48 1.78
CA LEU A 81 -7.85 16.55 1.67
C LEU A 81 -8.50 17.00 2.98
N PHE A 82 -8.15 16.37 4.10
CA PHE A 82 -8.72 16.73 5.39
C PHE A 82 -8.29 18.11 5.84
N GLY A 83 -7.02 18.47 5.65
CA GLY A 83 -6.52 19.82 5.92
C GLY A 83 -7.27 20.90 5.14
N LEU A 84 -7.52 20.67 3.85
CA LEU A 84 -8.35 21.56 3.02
C LEU A 84 -9.79 21.63 3.54
N GLN A 85 -10.43 20.49 3.81
CA GLN A 85 -11.80 20.47 4.31
C GLN A 85 -11.94 21.15 5.68
N THR A 86 -10.96 21.02 6.57
CA THR A 86 -10.92 21.75 7.84
C THR A 86 -10.76 23.25 7.60
N ALA A 87 -9.87 23.66 6.69
CA ALA A 87 -9.70 25.06 6.32
C ALA A 87 -10.98 25.69 5.76
N LEU A 88 -11.72 24.97 4.91
CA LEU A 88 -12.98 25.44 4.34
C LEU A 88 -14.08 25.66 5.38
N LYS A 89 -14.05 24.90 6.49
CA LYS A 89 -15.03 24.99 7.58
C LYS A 89 -14.63 26.00 8.66
N ASP A 90 -13.38 26.47 8.65
CA ASP A 90 -12.87 27.39 9.65
C ASP A 90 -13.48 28.79 9.47
N PRO A 91 -13.90 29.50 10.55
CA PRO A 91 -14.43 30.85 10.45
C PRO A 91 -13.49 31.84 9.76
N ASN A 92 -12.17 31.66 9.90
CA ASN A 92 -11.17 32.52 9.26
C ASN A 92 -11.13 32.36 7.74
N ALA A 93 -11.76 31.32 7.18
CA ALA A 93 -11.95 31.19 5.75
C ALA A 93 -12.63 32.44 5.18
N GLN A 94 -13.68 32.96 5.83
CA GLN A 94 -14.46 34.11 5.36
C GLN A 94 -13.67 35.43 5.35
N HIS A 95 -12.56 35.47 6.10
CA HIS A 95 -11.66 36.62 6.22
C HIS A 95 -10.38 36.47 5.38
N SER A 96 -10.20 35.32 4.74
CA SER A 96 -9.00 34.97 4.01
C SER A 96 -9.19 35.11 2.50
N THR A 97 -8.16 35.64 1.85
CA THR A 97 -8.10 35.87 0.41
C THR A 97 -7.46 34.70 -0.33
N ASN A 98 -6.48 34.05 0.31
CA ASN A 98 -5.71 32.96 -0.28
C ASN A 98 -5.63 31.77 0.68
N LEU A 99 -5.56 30.58 0.10
CA LEU A 99 -5.35 29.33 0.82
C LEU A 99 -4.20 28.55 0.18
N TYR A 100 -3.16 28.29 0.97
CA TYR A 100 -1.98 27.54 0.58
C TYR A 100 -1.96 26.19 1.28
N ILE A 101 -1.76 25.11 0.53
CA ILE A 101 -1.56 23.75 1.07
C ILE A 101 -0.09 23.36 0.87
N CYS A 102 0.62 23.09 1.95
CA CYS A 102 2.04 22.82 1.99
C CYS A 102 2.31 21.34 2.35
N LEU A 103 3.05 20.65 1.50
CA LEU A 103 3.45 19.23 1.67
C LEU A 103 4.93 19.06 1.33
N ASP A 104 5.61 18.13 1.99
CA ASP A 104 7.02 17.86 1.76
C ASP A 104 7.31 16.76 0.73
N ASN A 105 6.29 16.01 0.34
CA ASN A 105 6.39 15.07 -0.76
C ASN A 105 6.05 15.71 -2.11
N LEU A 106 7.10 15.86 -2.92
CA LEU A 106 7.00 16.46 -4.25
C LEU A 106 6.06 15.68 -5.19
N GLU A 107 5.97 14.36 -5.06
CA GLU A 107 5.07 13.55 -5.88
C GLU A 107 3.61 13.85 -5.54
N ALA A 108 3.27 13.97 -4.25
CA ALA A 108 1.92 14.34 -3.83
C ALA A 108 1.54 15.75 -4.31
N VAL A 109 2.47 16.71 -4.24
CA VAL A 109 2.27 18.07 -4.78
C VAL A 109 1.94 18.02 -6.29
N GLN A 110 2.70 17.25 -7.07
CA GLN A 110 2.46 17.10 -8.51
C GLN A 110 1.10 16.48 -8.82
N GLN A 111 0.65 15.50 -8.04
CA GLN A 111 -0.66 14.85 -8.23
C GLN A 111 -1.82 15.76 -7.87
N LEU A 112 -1.68 16.61 -6.84
CA LEU A 112 -2.70 17.57 -6.43
C LEU A 112 -2.90 18.67 -7.48
N GLN A 113 -1.81 19.15 -8.10
CA GLN A 113 -1.84 20.20 -9.12
C GLN A 113 -2.15 19.67 -10.53
N GLY A 114 -1.79 18.43 -10.82
CA GLY A 114 -1.84 17.83 -12.15
C GLY A 114 -3.05 16.92 -12.39
N GLN A 115 -2.88 15.99 -13.32
CA GLN A 115 -3.85 14.92 -13.58
C GLN A 115 -3.57 13.74 -12.65
N PRO A 116 -4.47 13.40 -11.72
CA PRO A 116 -4.23 12.34 -10.75
C PRO A 116 -4.03 10.98 -11.42
N LYS A 117 -3.01 10.25 -11.01
CA LYS A 117 -2.65 8.89 -11.45
C LYS A 117 -2.33 8.01 -10.23
N GLY A 118 -2.47 6.69 -10.37
CA GLY A 118 -2.09 5.74 -9.32
C GLY A 118 -3.21 5.41 -8.33
N SER A 119 -2.84 4.85 -7.17
CA SER A 119 -3.77 4.24 -6.21
C SER A 119 -4.67 5.24 -5.48
N SER A 120 -4.19 6.46 -5.26
CA SER A 120 -4.88 7.50 -4.48
C SER A 120 -5.63 8.50 -5.37
N GLN A 121 -5.90 8.14 -6.63
CA GLN A 121 -6.51 9.02 -7.64
C GLN A 121 -7.83 9.65 -7.17
N SER A 122 -8.68 8.86 -6.50
CA SER A 122 -9.97 9.34 -6.00
C SER A 122 -9.83 10.42 -4.93
N VAL A 123 -8.83 10.29 -4.05
CA VAL A 123 -8.54 11.28 -2.99
C VAL A 123 -8.04 12.59 -3.60
N PHE A 124 -7.13 12.52 -4.56
CA PHE A 124 -6.65 13.70 -5.28
C PHE A 124 -7.78 14.41 -6.05
N LYS A 125 -8.68 13.66 -6.69
CA LYS A 125 -9.88 14.24 -7.33
C LYS A 125 -10.80 14.92 -6.33
N GLN A 126 -11.08 14.28 -5.19
CA GLN A 126 -11.89 14.90 -4.13
C GLN A 126 -11.23 16.17 -3.58
N PHE A 127 -9.90 16.20 -3.47
CA PHE A 127 -9.17 17.41 -3.10
C PHE A 127 -9.37 18.50 -4.14
N GLN A 128 -9.23 18.19 -5.42
CA GLN A 128 -9.41 19.15 -6.52
C GLN A 128 -10.83 19.69 -6.57
N GLU A 129 -11.84 18.84 -6.37
CA GLU A 129 -13.25 19.23 -6.25
C GLU A 129 -13.49 20.15 -5.04
N ALA A 130 -12.95 19.80 -3.88
CA ALA A 130 -13.02 20.66 -2.69
C ALA A 130 -12.27 21.99 -2.89
N ALA A 131 -11.15 21.99 -3.60
CA ALA A 131 -10.38 23.20 -3.88
C ALA A 131 -11.17 24.16 -4.79
N GLN A 132 -12.03 23.62 -5.66
CA GLN A 132 -12.92 24.42 -6.51
C GLN A 132 -14.03 25.11 -5.71
N THR A 133 -14.36 24.67 -4.49
CA THR A 133 -15.36 25.35 -3.67
C THR A 133 -14.82 26.61 -2.98
N TRP A 134 -13.49 26.73 -2.84
CA TRP A 134 -12.86 27.86 -2.14
C TRP A 134 -13.25 29.23 -2.70
N PRO A 135 -13.28 29.47 -4.03
CA PRO A 135 -13.68 30.76 -4.57
C PRO A 135 -15.13 31.16 -4.23
N PHE A 136 -15.99 30.17 -3.96
CA PHE A 136 -17.42 30.37 -3.68
C PHE A 136 -17.73 30.49 -2.18
N CYS A 137 -16.75 30.38 -1.30
CA CYS A 137 -16.95 30.58 0.14
C CYS A 137 -17.43 32.02 0.43
N LEU A 138 -18.42 32.16 1.30
CA LEU A 138 -18.95 33.46 1.73
C LEU A 138 -17.82 34.33 2.28
N ARG A 139 -17.72 35.58 1.82
CA ARG A 139 -16.67 36.53 2.25
C ARG A 139 -17.27 37.69 3.02
N THR A 140 -16.51 38.14 4.01
CA THR A 140 -16.83 39.35 4.79
C THR A 140 -16.41 40.64 4.09
N PHE A 141 -15.52 40.55 3.09
CA PHE A 141 -15.03 41.68 2.30
C PHE A 141 -15.22 41.41 0.81
N ASN A 142 -15.41 42.46 0.01
CA ASN A 142 -15.61 42.39 -1.44
C ASN A 142 -14.29 42.12 -2.21
N THR A 143 -13.52 41.13 -1.76
CA THR A 143 -12.25 40.69 -2.34
C THR A 143 -12.46 39.34 -3.02
N GLN A 144 -12.08 39.25 -4.30
CA GLN A 144 -12.09 38.00 -5.05
C GLN A 144 -10.96 37.09 -4.52
N PRO A 145 -11.27 35.92 -3.96
CA PRO A 145 -10.24 34.98 -3.51
C PRO A 145 -9.50 34.37 -4.72
N GLU A 146 -8.20 34.14 -4.57
CA GLU A 146 -7.48 33.32 -5.56
C GLU A 146 -7.82 31.83 -5.34
N ARG A 147 -7.45 31.00 -6.32
CA ARG A 147 -7.59 29.54 -6.21
C ARG A 147 -6.70 29.00 -5.08
N VAL A 148 -7.06 27.82 -4.56
CA VAL A 148 -6.20 27.08 -3.64
C VAL A 148 -4.87 26.78 -4.34
N GLN A 149 -3.76 27.16 -3.71
CA GLN A 149 -2.41 26.93 -4.23
C GLN A 149 -1.73 25.83 -3.43
N VAL A 150 -1.13 24.86 -4.12
CA VAL A 150 -0.33 23.80 -3.48
C VAL A 150 1.14 24.17 -3.60
N LYS A 151 1.90 24.05 -2.51
CA LYS A 151 3.31 24.42 -2.44
C LYS A 151 4.11 23.27 -1.83
N TRP A 152 5.29 23.03 -2.38
CA TRP A 152 6.24 22.12 -1.75
C TRP A 152 6.98 22.82 -0.61
N VAL A 153 7.14 22.14 0.52
CA VAL A 153 7.91 22.59 1.70
C VAL A 153 9.03 21.59 1.98
N PRO A 154 10.27 22.02 2.32
CA PRO A 154 11.33 21.07 2.62
C PRO A 154 11.06 20.33 3.94
N GLY A 155 11.02 18.99 3.87
CA GLY A 155 10.82 18.12 5.03
C GLY A 155 11.99 18.13 6.01
N HIS A 156 11.70 17.93 7.29
CA HIS A 156 12.65 17.90 8.43
C HIS A 156 13.67 19.04 8.43
N SER A 157 13.21 20.22 8.02
CA SER A 157 14.05 21.40 7.85
C SER A 157 13.76 22.46 8.90
N GLY A 158 13.00 22.15 9.96
CA GLY A 158 12.71 23.05 11.08
C GLY A 158 11.73 24.18 10.75
N ILE A 159 10.89 23.98 9.72
CA ILE A 159 9.76 24.89 9.42
C ILE A 159 8.62 24.51 10.35
N ILE A 160 8.25 25.42 11.25
CA ILE A 160 7.33 25.17 12.37
C ILE A 160 6.07 24.43 11.92
N GLY A 161 5.40 24.91 10.87
CA GLY A 161 4.17 24.29 10.38
C GLY A 161 4.34 22.85 9.87
N ASN A 162 5.45 22.56 9.16
CA ASN A 162 5.72 21.21 8.67
C ASN A 162 6.09 20.26 9.81
N GLU A 163 6.92 20.71 10.76
CA GLU A 163 7.28 19.92 11.93
C GLU A 163 6.07 19.63 12.84
N GLU A 164 5.11 20.55 12.92
CA GLU A 164 3.85 20.29 13.62
C GLU A 164 2.95 19.31 12.86
N ALA A 165 2.87 19.40 11.54
CA ALA A 165 2.13 18.43 10.73
C ALA A 165 2.71 17.00 10.86
N ASP A 166 4.05 16.85 10.89
CA ASP A 166 4.72 15.57 11.15
C ASP A 166 4.40 15.01 12.55
N LYS A 167 4.36 15.88 13.58
CA LYS A 167 3.92 15.48 14.93
C LYS A 167 2.47 14.99 14.92
N GLU A 168 1.57 15.71 14.26
CA GLU A 168 0.18 15.28 14.10
C GLU A 168 0.07 13.96 13.33
N ALA A 169 0.83 13.77 12.26
CA ALA A 169 0.82 12.53 11.48
C ALA A 169 1.31 11.32 12.30
N LYS A 170 2.33 11.52 13.14
CA LYS A 170 2.81 10.52 14.10
C LYS A 170 1.76 10.19 15.16
N MET A 171 1.04 11.19 15.69
CA MET A 171 -0.10 10.96 16.57
C MET A 171 -1.22 10.20 15.85
N GLY A 172 -1.48 10.51 14.58
CA GLY A 172 -2.43 9.81 13.72
C GLY A 172 -2.13 8.31 13.57
N CYS A 173 -0.86 7.90 13.62
CA CYS A 173 -0.50 6.47 13.62
C CYS A 173 -1.00 5.75 14.88
N GLN A 174 -0.99 6.46 16.01
CA GLN A 174 -1.34 5.96 17.34
C GLN A 174 -2.81 6.19 17.70
N ALA A 175 -3.51 7.06 16.97
CA ALA A 175 -4.89 7.41 17.22
C ALA A 175 -5.82 6.18 17.21
N PRO A 176 -6.92 6.20 17.97
CA PRO A 176 -7.93 5.15 17.90
C PRO A 176 -8.53 5.09 16.48
N LEU A 177 -8.84 3.88 16.03
CA LEU A 177 -9.48 3.67 14.73
C LEU A 177 -10.89 4.26 14.75
N GLY A 178 -11.12 5.26 13.90
CA GLY A 178 -12.48 5.71 13.60
C GLY A 178 -13.22 4.63 12.81
N PHE A 179 -14.42 4.26 13.26
CA PHE A 179 -15.33 3.40 12.50
C PHE A 179 -16.29 4.26 11.67
N PRO A 180 -16.61 3.87 10.42
CA PRO A 180 -16.17 2.68 9.69
C PRO A 180 -14.77 2.84 9.05
N LEU A 181 -14.05 1.72 8.92
CA LEU A 181 -12.71 1.70 8.32
C LEU A 181 -12.80 2.06 6.83
N PRO A 182 -11.95 2.98 6.33
CA PRO A 182 -11.84 3.18 4.89
C PRO A 182 -11.31 1.90 4.21
N PRO A 183 -11.73 1.61 2.96
CA PRO A 183 -11.16 0.50 2.20
C PRO A 183 -9.63 0.63 2.10
N ALA A 184 -8.91 -0.50 2.14
CA ALA A 184 -7.45 -0.50 2.00
C ALA A 184 -7.03 0.11 0.67
N SER A 185 -5.87 0.79 0.65
CA SER A 185 -5.38 1.37 -0.60
C SER A 185 -4.92 0.29 -1.58
N ILE A 186 -4.97 0.60 -2.88
CA ILE A 186 -4.49 -0.34 -3.92
C ILE A 186 -2.99 -0.61 -3.72
N ALA A 187 -2.21 0.38 -3.28
CA ALA A 187 -0.79 0.21 -2.98
C ALA A 187 -0.58 -0.76 -1.81
N ALA A 188 -1.31 -0.56 -0.71
CA ALA A 188 -1.23 -1.45 0.45
C ALA A 188 -1.67 -2.89 0.10
N THR A 189 -2.73 -3.04 -0.69
CA THR A 189 -3.20 -4.34 -1.19
C THR A 189 -2.13 -5.03 -2.04
N LYS A 190 -1.45 -4.28 -2.92
CA LYS A 190 -0.34 -4.81 -3.74
C LYS A 190 0.84 -5.25 -2.86
N HIS A 191 1.24 -4.46 -1.88
CA HIS A 191 2.34 -4.84 -0.97
C HIS A 191 1.99 -6.04 -0.08
N ALA A 192 0.73 -6.16 0.36
CA ALA A 192 0.26 -7.34 1.07
C ALA A 192 0.32 -8.60 0.19
N ALA A 193 -0.15 -8.49 -1.07
CA ALA A 193 -0.06 -9.58 -2.03
C ALA A 193 1.39 -9.98 -2.34
N GLN A 194 2.29 -8.99 -2.45
CA GLN A 194 3.73 -9.24 -2.61
C GLN A 194 4.33 -10.00 -1.43
N ARG A 195 3.99 -9.64 -0.18
CA ARG A 195 4.47 -10.37 1.00
C ARG A 195 4.04 -11.84 1.01
N VAL A 196 2.75 -12.10 0.77
CA VAL A 196 2.23 -13.47 0.66
C VAL A 196 2.95 -14.25 -0.45
N HIS A 197 3.24 -13.59 -1.58
CA HIS A 197 3.97 -14.21 -2.68
C HIS A 197 5.42 -14.57 -2.32
N TRP A 198 6.11 -13.73 -1.54
CA TRP A 198 7.44 -14.01 -1.01
C TRP A 198 7.43 -15.18 -0.02
N ASP A 199 6.45 -15.22 0.89
CA ASP A 199 6.30 -16.31 1.86
C ASP A 199 6.02 -17.66 1.16
N LEU A 200 5.34 -17.63 0.01
CA LEU A 200 5.11 -18.80 -0.84
C LEU A 200 6.30 -19.19 -1.73
N GLY A 201 7.42 -18.45 -1.67
CA GLY A 201 8.63 -18.73 -2.45
C GLY A 201 8.46 -18.54 -3.95
N ILE A 202 7.50 -17.72 -4.39
CA ILE A 202 7.26 -17.47 -5.81
C ILE A 202 8.13 -16.25 -6.21
N GLY A 203 8.92 -16.35 -7.29
CA GLY A 203 9.74 -15.23 -7.78
C GLY A 203 8.90 -14.24 -8.60
N LEU A 204 8.96 -12.94 -8.28
CA LEU A 204 8.31 -11.85 -9.05
C LEU A 204 9.08 -11.57 -10.35
N GLU A 205 9.19 -12.56 -11.22
CA GLU A 205 9.60 -12.32 -12.60
C GLU A 205 8.37 -11.87 -13.42
N LYS A 206 8.55 -10.97 -14.39
CA LYS A 206 7.46 -10.48 -15.27
C LYS A 206 6.70 -11.61 -15.96
N ARG A 207 7.32 -12.79 -16.08
CA ARG A 207 6.71 -14.08 -16.43
C ARG A 207 7.43 -15.18 -15.63
N PRO A 208 6.86 -15.64 -14.49
CA PRO A 208 7.47 -16.70 -13.71
C PRO A 208 7.70 -17.94 -14.58
N PRO A 209 8.84 -18.63 -14.46
CA PRO A 209 9.14 -19.79 -15.27
C PRO A 209 8.10 -20.91 -15.11
N GLU A 210 7.39 -20.97 -13.98
CA GLU A 210 6.27 -21.89 -13.72
C GLU A 210 5.11 -21.74 -14.72
N LEU A 211 4.89 -20.55 -15.30
CA LEU A 211 3.79 -20.34 -16.25
C LEU A 211 3.99 -21.08 -17.59
N HIS A 212 5.21 -21.60 -17.84
CA HIS A 212 5.48 -22.45 -18.99
C HIS A 212 5.08 -23.91 -18.75
N LEU A 213 4.71 -24.28 -17.52
CA LEU A 213 4.23 -25.62 -17.22
C LEU A 213 2.83 -25.85 -17.80
N PRO A 214 2.49 -27.09 -18.19
CA PRO A 214 1.12 -27.45 -18.53
C PRO A 214 0.15 -27.08 -17.41
N ARG A 215 -1.01 -26.48 -17.76
CA ARG A 215 -2.04 -26.04 -16.79
C ARG A 215 -2.36 -27.06 -15.69
N PRO A 216 -2.54 -28.37 -15.99
CA PRO A 216 -2.80 -29.37 -14.96
C PRO A 216 -1.66 -29.51 -13.94
N ALA A 217 -0.40 -29.49 -14.40
CA ALA A 217 0.77 -29.59 -13.54
C ALA A 217 0.96 -28.32 -12.71
N LEU A 218 0.76 -27.14 -13.32
CA LEU A 218 0.82 -25.86 -12.62
C LEU A 218 -0.20 -25.79 -11.47
N GLY A 219 -1.44 -26.23 -11.71
CA GLY A 219 -2.47 -26.26 -10.67
C GLY A 219 -2.07 -27.16 -9.48
N ARG A 220 -1.44 -28.31 -9.73
CA ARG A 220 -0.95 -29.22 -8.67
C ARG A 220 0.25 -28.66 -7.93
N LEU A 221 1.16 -28.00 -8.62
CA LEU A 221 2.30 -27.32 -8.03
C LEU A 221 1.83 -26.22 -7.06
N LEU A 222 0.90 -25.38 -7.50
CA LEU A 222 0.34 -24.31 -6.67
C LEU A 222 -0.41 -24.85 -5.46
N ALA A 223 -1.22 -25.90 -5.63
CA ALA A 223 -1.89 -26.57 -4.52
C ALA A 223 -0.90 -27.13 -3.49
N ALA A 224 0.15 -27.80 -3.94
CA ALA A 224 1.18 -28.35 -3.04
C ALA A 224 1.97 -27.25 -2.31
N ARG A 225 2.23 -26.11 -2.95
CA ARG A 225 2.90 -24.95 -2.31
C ARG A 225 2.02 -24.27 -1.26
N SER A 226 0.74 -24.06 -1.58
CA SER A 226 -0.18 -23.33 -0.71
C SER A 226 -0.77 -24.21 0.40
N GLY A 227 -0.72 -25.54 0.26
CA GLY A 227 -1.49 -26.47 1.08
C GLY A 227 -3.00 -26.42 0.80
N HIS A 228 -3.44 -25.62 -0.17
CA HIS A 228 -4.84 -25.45 -0.54
C HIS A 228 -5.12 -26.25 -1.81
N GLY A 229 -5.69 -27.44 -1.64
CA GLY A 229 -6.03 -28.35 -2.72
C GLY A 229 -6.81 -29.55 -2.21
N ASP A 230 -6.88 -30.59 -3.04
CA ASP A 230 -7.47 -31.89 -2.71
C ASP A 230 -6.56 -32.66 -1.73
N PHE A 231 -6.53 -32.21 -0.48
CA PHE A 231 -5.78 -32.78 0.64
C PHE A 231 -6.72 -33.07 1.80
N ALA A 232 -6.36 -34.04 2.63
CA ALA A 232 -7.23 -34.49 3.72
C ALA A 232 -7.59 -33.35 4.68
N GLU A 233 -6.61 -32.51 5.04
CA GLU A 233 -6.81 -31.37 5.94
C GLU A 233 -7.85 -30.37 5.42
N TYR A 234 -7.86 -30.08 4.12
CA TYR A 234 -8.84 -29.19 3.52
C TYR A 234 -10.26 -29.78 3.64
N HIS A 235 -10.43 -31.04 3.28
CA HIS A 235 -11.74 -31.71 3.32
C HIS A 235 -12.28 -31.93 4.73
N GLU A 236 -11.41 -32.22 5.69
CA GLU A 236 -11.78 -32.32 7.11
C GLU A 236 -12.22 -30.96 7.65
N ARG A 237 -11.49 -29.88 7.34
CA ARG A 237 -11.81 -28.53 7.79
C ARG A 237 -13.18 -28.06 7.30
N PHE A 238 -13.54 -28.41 6.06
CA PHE A 238 -14.81 -28.01 5.43
C PHE A 238 -15.90 -29.10 5.45
N LYS A 239 -15.64 -30.25 6.08
CA LYS A 239 -16.57 -31.38 6.25
C LYS A 239 -17.20 -31.87 4.93
N HIS A 240 -16.35 -32.22 3.96
CA HIS A 240 -16.83 -32.87 2.73
C HIS A 240 -16.99 -34.37 2.96
N ASP A 241 -18.21 -34.89 2.83
CA ASP A 241 -18.54 -36.30 3.13
C ASP A 241 -18.11 -37.29 2.02
N ASP A 242 -17.95 -36.82 0.80
CA ASP A 242 -17.56 -37.61 -0.38
C ASP A 242 -16.04 -37.58 -0.66
N ALA A 243 -15.25 -37.14 0.32
CA ALA A 243 -13.82 -36.94 0.16
C ALA A 243 -12.96 -38.20 0.30
N LEU A 244 -12.16 -38.45 -0.74
CA LEU A 244 -11.03 -39.37 -0.64
C LEU A 244 -9.91 -38.72 0.18
N LEU A 245 -9.89 -38.98 1.49
CA LEU A 245 -8.85 -38.48 2.42
C LEU A 245 -7.52 -39.23 2.29
N THR A 246 -7.54 -40.43 1.70
CA THR A 246 -6.37 -41.29 1.53
C THR A 246 -6.07 -41.53 0.06
N CYS A 247 -4.78 -41.69 -0.26
CA CYS A 247 -4.32 -42.19 -1.55
C CYS A 247 -4.56 -43.71 -1.66
N SER A 248 -4.57 -44.26 -2.88
CA SER A 248 -4.63 -45.71 -3.11
C SER A 248 -3.50 -46.50 -2.44
N CYS A 249 -2.39 -45.85 -2.08
CA CYS A 249 -1.32 -46.44 -1.27
C CYS A 249 -1.65 -46.57 0.23
N GLY A 250 -2.84 -46.13 0.66
CA GLY A 250 -3.33 -46.22 2.05
C GLY A 250 -2.88 -45.09 2.97
N ARG A 251 -2.06 -44.14 2.50
CA ARG A 251 -1.63 -42.98 3.30
C ARG A 251 -2.53 -41.77 3.11
N ARG A 252 -2.57 -40.91 4.13
CA ARG A 252 -3.28 -39.63 4.11
C ARG A 252 -2.77 -38.71 3.00
N LYS A 253 -3.68 -37.99 2.35
CA LYS A 253 -3.34 -37.00 1.33
C LYS A 253 -2.79 -35.74 1.98
N GLU A 254 -1.50 -35.52 1.79
CA GLU A 254 -0.77 -34.33 2.24
C GLU A 254 -0.09 -33.62 1.05
N PRO A 255 0.23 -32.32 1.16
CA PRO A 255 0.89 -31.58 0.09
C PRO A 255 2.18 -32.22 -0.43
N SER A 256 2.97 -32.83 0.47
CA SER A 256 4.22 -33.52 0.16
C SER A 256 4.05 -35.00 -0.20
N HIS A 257 2.82 -35.53 -0.24
CA HIS A 257 2.57 -36.96 -0.35
C HIS A 257 3.19 -37.60 -1.60
N PHE A 258 3.26 -36.87 -2.72
CA PHE A 258 3.89 -37.33 -3.95
C PHE A 258 5.34 -37.79 -3.75
N TYR A 259 6.07 -37.19 -2.80
CA TYR A 259 7.47 -37.51 -2.51
C TYR A 259 7.62 -38.86 -1.78
N PHE A 260 6.63 -39.25 -0.98
CA PHE A 260 6.67 -40.44 -0.12
C PHE A 260 5.77 -41.59 -0.60
N CYS A 261 4.99 -41.39 -1.66
CA CYS A 261 4.05 -42.39 -2.14
C CYS A 261 4.78 -43.60 -2.78
N ARG A 262 4.56 -44.80 -2.23
CA ARG A 262 5.14 -46.04 -2.76
C ARG A 262 4.61 -46.38 -4.15
N GLU A 263 3.31 -46.22 -4.37
CA GLU A 263 2.68 -46.51 -5.67
C GLU A 263 3.09 -45.48 -6.73
N GLY A 264 3.25 -44.21 -6.35
CA GLY A 264 3.82 -43.18 -7.22
C GLY A 264 5.24 -43.53 -7.69
N ARG A 265 6.10 -43.99 -6.77
CA ARG A 265 7.47 -44.41 -7.09
C ARG A 265 7.54 -45.63 -8.01
N LYS A 266 6.59 -46.58 -7.87
CA LYS A 266 6.47 -47.73 -8.77
C LYS A 266 6.04 -47.31 -10.17
N ALA A 267 5.12 -46.36 -10.28
CA ALA A 267 4.63 -45.86 -11.57
C ALA A 267 5.69 -45.07 -12.35
N ALA A 268 6.47 -44.24 -11.66
CA ALA A 268 7.68 -43.64 -12.24
C ALA A 268 8.71 -43.33 -11.15
N ALA A 269 9.97 -43.66 -11.42
CA ALA A 269 11.08 -43.33 -10.52
C ALA A 269 11.17 -41.81 -10.28
N HIS A 270 11.45 -41.43 -9.03
CA HIS A 270 11.54 -40.03 -8.62
C HIS A 270 12.81 -39.38 -9.21
N PRO A 271 12.71 -38.32 -10.04
CA PRO A 271 13.87 -37.66 -10.63
C PRO A 271 14.66 -36.77 -9.66
N TRP A 272 14.17 -36.59 -8.42
CA TRP A 272 14.68 -35.58 -7.49
C TRP A 272 15.74 -36.07 -6.49
N GLY A 273 16.15 -37.34 -6.50
CA GLY A 273 17.25 -37.83 -5.66
C GLY A 273 17.08 -37.50 -4.17
N GLN A 274 18.06 -36.78 -3.59
CA GLN A 274 18.05 -36.31 -2.19
C GLN A 274 17.56 -34.85 -2.03
N GLN A 275 16.97 -34.25 -3.07
CA GLN A 275 16.49 -32.87 -2.99
C GLN A 275 15.31 -32.76 -2.02
N PRO A 276 15.27 -31.70 -1.18
CA PRO A 276 14.16 -31.48 -0.27
C PRO A 276 12.89 -31.09 -1.02
N VAL A 277 11.72 -31.43 -0.47
CA VAL A 277 10.40 -31.13 -1.07
C VAL A 277 10.24 -29.64 -1.38
N ALA A 278 10.74 -28.76 -0.50
CA ALA A 278 10.71 -27.32 -0.70
C ALA A 278 11.44 -26.91 -1.99
N ASP A 279 12.60 -27.50 -2.28
CA ASP A 279 13.36 -27.21 -3.51
C ASP A 279 12.66 -27.74 -4.76
N ILE A 280 12.06 -28.93 -4.66
CA ILE A 280 11.28 -29.51 -5.75
C ILE A 280 10.10 -28.60 -6.10
N LEU A 281 9.43 -28.06 -5.09
CA LEU A 281 8.27 -27.21 -5.30
C LEU A 281 8.66 -25.80 -5.72
N THR A 282 9.77 -25.22 -5.27
CA THR A 282 10.08 -23.78 -5.48
C THR A 282 11.09 -23.50 -6.59
N LYS A 283 12.10 -24.37 -6.80
CA LYS A 283 13.19 -24.12 -7.77
C LYS A 283 12.77 -24.54 -9.18
N LYS A 284 13.25 -23.80 -10.19
CA LYS A 284 12.96 -24.08 -11.62
C LYS A 284 13.26 -25.52 -12.03
N THR A 285 14.45 -26.01 -11.71
CA THR A 285 14.84 -27.39 -11.99
C THR A 285 13.94 -28.40 -11.28
N GLY A 286 13.55 -28.10 -10.04
CA GLY A 286 12.67 -28.91 -9.22
C GLY A 286 11.26 -29.02 -9.79
N PHE A 287 10.59 -27.89 -10.04
CA PHE A 287 9.19 -27.91 -10.45
C PHE A 287 9.03 -28.40 -11.90
N THR A 288 10.04 -28.23 -12.74
CA THR A 288 10.06 -28.82 -14.09
C THR A 288 10.14 -30.34 -14.00
N ALA A 289 11.07 -30.88 -13.18
CA ALA A 289 11.17 -32.31 -12.94
C ALA A 289 9.89 -32.90 -12.31
N TYR A 290 9.25 -32.15 -11.41
CA TYR A 290 7.96 -32.50 -10.84
C TYR A 290 6.86 -32.59 -11.90
N ALA A 291 6.73 -31.58 -12.77
CA ALA A 291 5.73 -31.59 -13.84
C ALA A 291 5.94 -32.75 -14.83
N ASP A 292 7.18 -33.02 -15.21
CA ASP A 292 7.52 -34.16 -16.09
C ASP A 292 7.18 -35.49 -15.43
N TRP A 293 7.48 -35.62 -14.13
CA TRP A 293 7.14 -36.83 -13.37
C TRP A 293 5.62 -37.00 -13.23
N LEU A 294 4.85 -35.92 -13.04
CA LEU A 294 3.39 -35.98 -13.02
C LEU A 294 2.83 -36.50 -14.34
N GLY A 295 3.39 -36.06 -15.47
CA GLY A 295 3.02 -36.55 -16.80
C GLY A 295 3.30 -38.04 -17.00
N LYS A 296 4.45 -38.53 -16.51
CA LYS A 296 4.85 -39.95 -16.64
C LYS A 296 4.09 -40.88 -15.69
N SER A 297 3.97 -40.48 -14.42
CA SER A 297 3.37 -41.29 -13.36
C SER A 297 1.84 -41.29 -13.38
N GLN A 298 1.22 -40.28 -14.01
CA GLN A 298 -0.22 -40.02 -13.91
C GLN A 298 -0.70 -40.00 -12.44
N PHE A 299 0.16 -39.50 -11.55
CA PHE A 299 0.00 -39.64 -10.10
C PHE A 299 -1.38 -39.20 -9.59
N TYR A 300 -1.81 -37.98 -9.91
CA TYR A 300 -3.08 -37.46 -9.44
C TYR A 300 -4.30 -37.88 -10.29
N THR A 301 -4.09 -38.70 -11.30
CA THR A 301 -5.15 -39.25 -12.17
C THR A 301 -5.46 -40.69 -11.78
N ASN A 302 -4.42 -41.51 -11.58
CA ASN A 302 -4.57 -42.95 -11.40
C ASN A 302 -4.33 -43.42 -9.96
N ILE A 303 -3.48 -42.71 -9.19
CA ILE A 303 -2.95 -43.17 -7.90
C ILE A 303 -3.54 -42.36 -6.74
N CYS A 304 -3.22 -41.08 -6.67
CA CYS A 304 -3.76 -40.13 -5.69
C CYS A 304 -4.88 -39.32 -6.35
N ARG A 305 -5.97 -40.01 -6.67
CA ARG A 305 -7.11 -39.43 -7.41
C ARG A 305 -7.72 -38.27 -6.64
N ARG A 306 -8.22 -37.28 -7.38
CA ARG A 306 -9.26 -36.38 -6.82
C ARG A 306 -10.45 -37.22 -6.40
N HIS A 307 -11.19 -36.72 -5.41
CA HIS A 307 -12.57 -37.15 -5.12
C HIS A 307 -13.18 -38.00 -6.24
#